data_AF-A0A7V6MXK6-F1
#
_entry.id   AF-A0A7V6MXK6-F1
#
_cell.length_a   1.000
_cell.length_b   1.000
_cell.length_c   1.000
_cell.angle_alpha   90.00
_cell.angle_beta   90.00
_cell.angle_gamma   90.00
#
_symmetry.space_group_name_H-M   'P 1'
#
loop_
_entity.id
_entity.type
_entity.pdbx_description
1 polymer ?
#
loop_
_entity_poly.entity_id
_entity_poly.type
_entity_poly.pdbx_seq_one_letter_code
_entity_poly.pdbx_strand_id
1 'polypeptide(L)'
;MRQINLEPIGRAYKVIQDVNGKYLAAMIISEHDSCEEAVEATLEAMNKESEEISKREIEELREKGIKAVRFEDAIKDMTPEELEGFLEERKRKFLMPLMDKNIEMLEQKSKRCRIKRIK
;
A
#
# COMPACT_ATOMS: atom_id res chain seq x y z
N MET A 1 6.81 5.49 -22.70
CA MET A 1 6.29 5.91 -21.38
C MET A 1 6.98 7.21 -21.03
N ARG A 2 6.23 8.29 -20.76
CA ARG A 2 6.82 9.55 -20.29
C ARG A 2 7.18 9.34 -18.82
N GLN A 3 8.43 9.59 -18.45
CA GLN A 3 8.85 9.62 -17.05
C GLN A 3 8.17 10.82 -16.38
N ILE A 4 7.30 10.57 -15.41
CA ILE A 4 6.67 11.64 -14.62
C ILE A 4 7.62 11.98 -13.48
N ASN A 5 8.14 13.21 -13.49
CA ASN A 5 9.06 13.65 -12.44
C ASN A 5 8.24 14.09 -11.23
N LEU A 6 8.02 13.17 -10.30
CA LEU A 6 7.19 13.34 -9.08
C LEU A 6 7.95 14.09 -7.97
N GLU A 7 8.57 15.21 -8.30
CA GLU A 7 9.09 16.13 -7.29
C GLU A 7 7.96 17.03 -6.80
N PRO A 8 7.86 17.34 -5.50
CA PRO A 8 6.86 18.29 -5.02
C PRO A 8 6.99 19.60 -5.80
N ILE A 9 5.89 20.07 -6.39
CA ILE A 9 5.83 21.39 -7.06
C ILE A 9 6.11 22.54 -6.05
N GLY A 10 6.21 22.22 -4.75
CA GLY A 10 6.74 23.10 -3.71
C GLY A 10 5.94 22.97 -2.42
N ARG A 11 5.59 24.11 -1.82
CA ARG A 11 4.78 24.24 -0.58
C ARG A 11 3.28 24.36 -0.86
N ALA A 12 2.79 23.75 -1.94
CA ALA A 12 1.38 23.84 -2.30
C ALA A 12 0.57 22.87 -1.43
N TYR A 13 -0.19 23.43 -0.48
CA TYR A 13 -1.08 22.68 0.41
C TYR A 13 -2.53 23.05 0.14
N LYS A 14 -3.42 22.06 0.25
CA LYS A 14 -4.87 22.27 0.21
C LYS A 14 -5.50 21.74 1.50
N VAL A 15 -6.39 22.53 2.10
CA VAL A 15 -7.19 22.07 3.23
C VAL A 15 -8.49 21.49 2.69
N ILE A 16 -8.79 20.25 3.05
CA ILE A 16 -9.98 19.50 2.63
C ILE A 16 -10.80 19.18 3.87
N GLN A 17 -12.09 19.45 3.84
CA GLN A 17 -12.99 18.99 4.90
C GLN A 17 -13.47 17.57 4.59
N ASP A 18 -13.20 16.64 5.50
CA ASP A 18 -13.69 15.26 5.45
C ASP A 18 -15.19 15.21 5.78
N VAL A 19 -15.87 14.14 5.35
CA VAL A 19 -17.31 13.89 5.56
C VAL A 19 -17.70 13.84 7.05
N ASN A 20 -16.73 13.57 7.93
CA ASN A 20 -16.91 13.56 9.39
C ASN A 20 -16.72 14.95 10.03
N GLY A 21 -16.57 16.01 9.23
CA GLY A 21 -16.34 17.39 9.70
C GLY A 21 -14.91 17.69 10.14
N LYS A 22 -13.97 16.74 9.96
CA LYS A 22 -12.53 16.94 10.23
C LYS A 22 -11.88 17.68 9.07
N TYR A 23 -10.77 18.38 9.35
CA TYR A 23 -9.98 19.05 8.32
C TYR A 23 -8.68 18.27 8.07
N LEU A 24 -8.39 18.02 6.79
CA LEU A 24 -7.19 17.35 6.30
C LEU A 24 -6.34 18.37 5.56
N ALA A 25 -5.02 18.36 5.77
CA ALA A 25 -4.08 19.08 4.93
C ALA A 25 -3.49 18.09 3.92
N ALA A 26 -3.66 18.36 2.63
CA ALA A 26 -3.11 17.57 1.54
C ALA A 26 -1.99 18.37 0.86
N MET A 27 -0.87 17.71 0.58
CA MET A 27 0.22 18.25 -0.22
C MET A 27 -0.04 17.93 -1.69
N ILE A 28 0.13 18.91 -2.58
CA ILE A 28 0.01 18.70 -4.02
C ILE A 28 1.37 18.26 -4.55
N ILE A 29 1.42 17.04 -5.09
CA ILE A 29 2.64 16.42 -5.59
C ILE A 29 2.85 16.76 -7.07
N SER A 30 1.76 16.82 -7.85
CA SER A 30 1.79 17.19 -9.27
C SER A 30 0.43 17.74 -9.73
N GLU A 31 0.44 18.52 -10.82
CA GLU A 31 -0.76 19.05 -11.49
C GLU A 31 -0.89 18.43 -12.88
N HIS A 32 -2.10 18.07 -13.29
CA HIS A 32 -2.38 17.36 -14.55
C HIS A 32 -3.66 17.90 -15.20
N ASP A 33 -3.71 17.85 -16.52
CA ASP A 33 -4.83 18.40 -17.32
C ASP A 33 -6.05 17.47 -17.34
N SER A 34 -5.86 16.19 -16.98
CA SER A 34 -6.94 15.19 -16.92
C SER A 34 -6.94 14.37 -15.63
N CYS A 35 -8.12 13.85 -15.28
CA CYS A 35 -8.28 12.95 -14.13
C CYS A 35 -7.48 11.64 -14.31
N GLU A 36 -7.45 11.11 -15.53
CA GLU A 36 -6.76 9.85 -15.84
C GLU A 36 -5.25 9.98 -15.64
N GLU A 37 -4.64 11.07 -16.13
CA GLU A 37 -3.22 11.38 -15.88
C GLU A 37 -2.92 11.60 -14.40
N ALA A 38 -3.81 12.29 -13.67
CA ALA A 38 -3.64 12.51 -12.22
C ALA A 38 -3.69 11.18 -11.43
N VAL A 39 -4.56 10.26 -11.83
CA VAL A 39 -4.65 8.92 -11.21
C VAL A 39 -3.40 8.11 -11.53
N GLU A 40 -2.93 8.12 -12.78
CA GLU A 40 -1.70 7.44 -13.18
C GLU A 40 -0.49 7.95 -12.39
N ALA A 41 -0.32 9.27 -12.29
CA ALA A 41 0.75 9.88 -11.51
C ALA A 41 0.67 9.55 -10.00
N THR A 42 -0.56 9.44 -9.46
CA THR A 42 -0.76 9.02 -8.07
C THR A 42 -0.30 7.58 -7.87
N LEU A 43 -0.65 6.67 -8.78
CA LEU A 43 -0.22 5.26 -8.73
C LEU A 43 1.30 5.15 -8.84
N GLU A 44 1.93 5.92 -9.72
CA GLU A 44 3.38 5.97 -9.85
C GLU A 44 4.06 6.46 -8.57
N ALA A 45 3.52 7.50 -7.92
CA ALA A 45 4.02 8.01 -6.64
C ALA A 45 3.92 6.96 -5.52
N MET A 46 2.77 6.29 -5.41
CA MET A 46 2.56 5.21 -4.44
C MET A 46 3.54 4.05 -4.65
N ASN A 47 3.80 3.67 -5.90
CA ASN A 47 4.76 2.62 -6.23
C ASN A 47 6.19 3.02 -5.83
N LYS A 48 6.60 4.25 -6.15
CA LYS A 48 7.93 4.76 -5.78
C LYS A 48 8.12 4.81 -4.26
N GLU A 49 7.13 5.34 -3.53
CA GLU A 49 7.16 5.37 -2.05
C GLU A 49 7.26 3.95 -1.47
N SER A 50 6.46 3.02 -2.00
CA SER A 50 6.50 1.60 -1.60
C SER A 50 7.87 0.96 -1.81
N GLU A 51 8.54 1.25 -2.95
CA GLU A 51 9.90 0.77 -3.20
C GLU A 51 10.93 1.36 -2.22
N GLU A 52 10.82 2.64 -1.90
CA GLU A 52 11.72 3.31 -0.95
C GLU A 52 11.53 2.77 0.47
N ILE A 53 10.28 2.56 0.90
CA ILE A 53 9.96 1.92 2.19
C ILE A 53 10.56 0.51 2.24
N SER A 54 10.32 -0.31 1.20
CA SER A 54 10.83 -1.68 1.16
C SER A 54 12.36 -1.74 1.24
N LYS A 55 13.07 -0.83 0.55
CA LYS A 55 14.53 -0.73 0.63
C LYS A 55 15.00 -0.41 2.05
N ARG A 56 14.40 0.61 2.68
CA ARG A 56 14.74 1.00 4.06
C ARG A 56 14.48 -0.15 5.04
N GLU A 57 13.33 -0.81 4.96
CA GLU A 57 13.01 -1.93 5.85
C GLU A 57 13.99 -3.10 5.71
N ILE A 58 14.42 -3.41 4.48
CA ILE A 58 15.43 -4.45 4.24
C ILE A 58 16.78 -4.06 4.85
N GLU A 59 17.19 -2.80 4.72
CA GLU A 59 18.42 -2.30 5.35
C GLU A 59 18.35 -2.41 6.88
N GLU A 60 17.25 -1.96 7.49
CA GLU A 60 17.04 -2.07 8.94
C GLU A 60 17.04 -3.52 9.44
N LEU A 61 16.49 -4.46 8.67
CA LEU A 61 16.53 -5.88 9.00
C LEU A 61 17.94 -6.45 8.88
N ARG A 62 18.71 -6.03 7.87
CA ARG A 62 20.11 -6.44 7.69
C ARG A 62 21.00 -5.93 8.81
N GLU A 63 20.79 -4.70 9.28
CA GLU A 63 21.48 -4.14 10.46
C GLU A 63 21.23 -4.97 11.72
N LYS A 64 20.03 -5.59 11.83
CA LYS A 64 19.68 -6.52 12.91
C LYS A 64 20.20 -7.94 12.71
N GLY A 65 21.01 -8.18 11.67
CA GLY A 65 21.54 -9.50 11.31
C GLY A 65 20.52 -10.43 10.66
N ILE A 66 19.34 -9.91 10.28
CA ILE A 66 18.28 -10.70 9.63
C ILE A 66 18.51 -10.66 8.11
N LYS A 67 18.58 -11.84 7.49
CA LYS A 67 18.67 -11.94 6.03
C LYS A 67 17.32 -11.61 5.39
N ALA A 68 17.13 -10.34 5.03
CA ALA A 68 15.97 -9.86 4.30
C ALA A 68 16.28 -9.70 2.80
N VAL A 69 15.34 -10.15 1.97
CA VAL A 69 15.35 -10.04 0.50
C VAL A 69 13.96 -9.62 0.03
N ARG A 70 13.88 -8.95 -1.13
CA ARG A 70 12.58 -8.63 -1.74
C ARG A 70 11.91 -9.89 -2.24
N PHE A 71 10.59 -9.85 -2.33
CA PHE A 71 9.79 -10.93 -2.90
C PHE A 71 10.21 -11.19 -4.36
N GLU A 72 10.36 -10.14 -5.16
CA GLU A 72 10.75 -10.24 -6.57
C GLU A 72 12.12 -10.91 -6.73
N ASP A 73 13.08 -10.56 -5.86
CA ASP A 73 14.41 -11.17 -5.85
C ASP A 73 14.37 -12.63 -5.40
N ALA A 74 13.49 -12.98 -4.45
CA ALA A 74 13.36 -14.33 -3.94
C ALA A 74 12.77 -15.31 -4.97
N ILE A 75 11.91 -14.83 -5.88
CA ILE A 75 11.26 -15.67 -6.89
C ILE A 75 11.96 -15.67 -8.24
N LYS A 76 12.95 -14.79 -8.43
CA LYS A 76 13.58 -14.53 -9.74
C LYS A 76 14.19 -15.78 -10.38
N ASP A 77 14.76 -16.66 -9.55
CA ASP A 77 15.50 -17.84 -10.00
C ASP A 77 14.68 -19.14 -9.85
N MET A 78 13.39 -19.05 -9.50
CA MET A 78 12.51 -20.23 -9.35
C MET A 78 12.04 -20.74 -10.72
N THR A 79 11.90 -22.06 -10.85
CA THR A 79 11.17 -22.63 -12.00
C THR A 79 9.67 -22.33 -11.91
N PRO A 80 8.90 -22.45 -13.00
CA PRO A 80 7.45 -22.27 -12.95
C PRO A 80 6.75 -23.15 -11.91
N GLU A 81 7.19 -24.40 -11.76
CA GLU A 81 6.62 -25.35 -10.79
C GLU A 81 6.94 -24.95 -9.35
N GLU A 82 8.18 -24.51 -9.09
CA GLU A 82 8.61 -24.02 -7.78
C GLU A 82 7.87 -22.73 -7.41
N LEU A 83 7.70 -21.83 -8.38
CA LEU A 83 6.97 -20.59 -8.20
C LEU A 83 5.49 -20.85 -7.88
N GLU A 84 4.85 -21.80 -8.56
CA GLU A 84 3.45 -22.17 -8.30
C GLU A 84 3.29 -22.72 -6.88
N GLY A 85 4.15 -23.66 -6.48
CA GLY A 85 4.15 -24.22 -5.12
C GLY A 85 4.40 -23.15 -4.05
N PHE A 86 5.35 -22.24 -4.30
CA PHE A 86 5.64 -21.13 -3.40
C PHE A 86 4.46 -20.15 -3.27
N LEU A 87 3.81 -19.79 -4.37
CA LEU A 87 2.63 -18.91 -4.36
C LEU A 87 1.45 -19.56 -3.64
N GLU A 88 1.23 -20.86 -3.83
CA GLU A 88 0.18 -21.59 -3.11
C GLU A 88 0.46 -21.64 -1.61
N GLU A 89 1.69 -21.95 -1.22
CA GLU A 89 2.09 -21.97 0.19
C GLU A 89 1.96 -20.58 0.82
N ARG A 90 2.41 -19.54 0.13
CA ARG A 90 2.27 -18.14 0.57
C ARG A 90 0.80 -17.77 0.75
N LYS A 91 -0.06 -18.14 -0.21
CA LYS A 91 -1.50 -17.89 -0.14
C LYS A 91 -2.10 -18.55 1.09
N ARG A 92 -1.81 -19.84 1.30
CA ARG A 92 -2.36 -20.62 2.41
C ARG A 92 -1.87 -20.16 3.78
N LYS A 93 -0.57 -19.89 3.92
CA LYS A 93 0.05 -19.59 5.24
C LYS A 93 0.01 -18.13 5.63
N PHE A 94 0.00 -17.20 4.67
CA PHE A 94 0.12 -15.77 4.95
C PHE A 94 -1.11 -14.99 4.49
N LEU A 95 -1.55 -15.16 3.24
CA LEU A 95 -2.64 -14.34 2.70
C LEU A 95 -4.00 -14.69 3.29
N MET A 96 -4.37 -15.99 3.30
CA MET A 96 -5.66 -16.43 3.84
C MET A 96 -5.85 -16.04 5.30
N PRO A 97 -4.90 -16.30 6.22
CA PRO A 97 -5.08 -15.88 7.62
C PRO A 97 -5.25 -14.36 7.81
N LEU A 98 -4.55 -13.56 7.01
CA LEU A 98 -4.71 -12.09 7.03
C LEU A 98 -6.10 -11.67 6.52
N MET A 99 -6.57 -12.28 5.44
CA MET A 99 -7.90 -12.02 4.89
C MET A 99 -9.00 -12.42 5.86
N ASP A 100 -8.91 -13.60 6.46
CA ASP A 100 -9.88 -14.11 7.43
C ASP A 100 -9.96 -13.19 8.65
N LYS A 101 -8.81 -12.74 9.17
CA LYS A 101 -8.75 -11.77 10.27
C LYS A 101 -9.38 -10.43 9.88
N ASN A 102 -9.15 -9.96 8.65
CA ASN A 102 -9.76 -8.73 8.15
C ASN A 102 -11.28 -8.86 8.07
N ILE A 103 -11.80 -10.00 7.58
CA ILE A 103 -13.23 -10.31 7.54
C ILE A 103 -13.81 -10.29 8.96
N GLU A 104 -13.18 -11.00 9.90
CA GLU A 104 -13.63 -11.03 11.30
C GLU A 104 -13.70 -9.63 11.90
N MET A 105 -12.66 -8.81 11.71
CA MET A 105 -12.63 -7.43 12.19
C MET A 105 -13.73 -6.56 11.57
N LEU A 106 -14.05 -6.76 10.29
CA LEU A 106 -15.14 -6.06 9.61
C LEU A 106 -16.52 -6.50 10.17
N GLU A 107 -16.72 -7.78 10.42
CA GLU A 107 -17.94 -8.28 11.06
C GLU A 107 -18.13 -7.71 12.46
N GLN A 108 -17.07 -7.68 13.27
CA GLN A 108 -17.10 -7.07 14.61
C GLN A 108 -17.45 -5.58 14.55
N LYS A 109 -16.86 -4.83 13.61
CA LYS A 109 -17.19 -3.41 13.38
C LYS A 109 -18.66 -3.24 12.96
N SER A 110 -19.15 -4.08 12.05
CA SER A 110 -20.55 -4.07 11.60
C SER A 110 -21.52 -4.31 12.76
N LYS A 111 -21.26 -5.33 13.60
CA LYS A 111 -22.05 -5.62 14.81
C LYS A 111 -22.07 -4.43 15.78
N ARG A 112 -20.91 -3.80 16.05
CA ARG A 112 -20.81 -2.60 16.89
C ARG A 112 -21.61 -1.42 16.32
N CYS A 113 -21.58 -1.21 15.00
CA CYS A 113 -22.35 -0.15 14.34
C CYS A 113 -23.86 -0.40 14.41
N ARG A 114 -24.32 -1.65 14.29
CA ARG A 114 -25.74 -2.00 14.42
C ARG A 114 -26.27 -1.76 15.82
N ILE A 115 -25.53 -2.16 16.86
CA ILE A 115 -25.92 -1.94 18.27
C ILE A 115 -26.05 -0.44 18.59
N LYS A 116 -25.15 0.41 18.05
CA LYS A 116 -25.20 1.86 18.26
C LYS A 116 -26.38 2.57 17.56
N ARG A 117 -26.98 1.95 16.54
CA ARG A 117 -28.14 2.52 15.81
C ARG A 117 -29.48 2.18 16.45
N ILE A 118 -29.54 1.24 17.39
CA ILE A 118 -30.75 0.94 18.17
C ILE A 118 -30.74 1.86 19.39
N LYS A 119 -31.22 3.10 19.22
CA LYS A 119 -31.60 4.04 20.28
C LYS A 119 -32.72 4.93 19.79
#